data_AF-E6ZMA3-F1
#
_entry.id   AF-E6ZMA3-F1
#
_cell.length_a   1.000
_cell.length_b   1.000
_cell.length_c   1.000
_cell.angle_alpha   90.00
_cell.angle_beta   90.00
_cell.angle_gamma   90.00
#
_symmetry.space_group_name_H-M   'P 1'
#
loop_
_entity.id
_entity.type
_entity.pdbx_description
1 polymer ?
#
loop_
_entity_poly.entity_id
_entity_poly.type
_entity_poly.pdbx_seq_one_letter_code
_entity_poly.pdbx_strand_id
1 'polypeptide(L)'
;MRQIQASMLFYAGLSLLLLCTADTKGLFSPMRKRMDGSQRDDQLFFDNLHTGFFRHVPFPQAPSELDKEDMYPDTYFFNKQPIFFTDSDTPLSRNKLHEAFNYFGKVHVADIGTGRVLTIAPDTRGAELGPYGYDAGLDKFVRHIRAFERIYGPAVAAVAHGSKITRSPTDRRSWSSTYDDAVPWETIKNARALANDPDLTPQQLRQRLRQDKFVKVGSKDGLSSVSLRFDEDGLLEGEIWGRYDPDLLDFSSARL
;
A
#
# COMPACT_ATOMS: atom_id res chain seq x y z
N MET A 1 -14.95 66.59 46.94
CA MET A 1 -15.05 67.84 46.15
C MET A 1 -15.61 67.50 44.79
N ARG A 2 -16.70 68.19 44.42
CA ARG A 2 -17.35 68.36 43.11
C ARG A 2 -17.68 67.09 42.31
N GLN A 3 -18.94 66.63 42.38
CA GLN A 3 -20.14 67.16 41.70
C GLN A 3 -20.26 66.57 40.28
N ILE A 4 -21.22 65.65 40.07
CA ILE A 4 -22.55 65.94 39.45
C ILE A 4 -22.38 65.89 37.90
N GLN A 5 -23.19 65.24 37.07
CA GLN A 5 -24.63 64.97 37.00
C GLN A 5 -24.78 63.82 35.98
N ALA A 6 -25.64 62.83 36.24
CA ALA A 6 -27.01 62.76 35.69
C ALA A 6 -27.03 62.34 34.22
N SER A 7 -27.62 61.19 33.87
CA SER A 7 -29.07 60.92 33.84
C SER A 7 -29.42 60.73 32.37
N MET A 8 -29.92 59.56 32.01
CA MET A 8 -31.31 59.30 31.62
C MET A 8 -31.24 58.79 30.18
N LEU A 9 -31.49 57.50 29.93
CA LEU A 9 -32.82 56.94 29.67
C LEU A 9 -33.59 57.75 28.62
N PHE A 10 -33.90 57.09 27.50
CA PHE A 10 -35.18 57.04 26.79
C PHE A 10 -34.88 56.68 25.32
N TYR A 11 -35.19 55.46 24.86
CA TYR A 11 -36.50 54.94 24.40
C TYR A 11 -36.77 55.20 22.92
N ALA A 12 -37.45 54.20 22.35
CA ALA A 12 -38.14 54.17 21.05
C ALA A 12 -37.22 53.99 19.84
N GLY A 13 -37.38 52.97 18.99
CA GLY A 13 -38.57 52.16 18.72
C GLY A 13 -39.14 52.52 17.36
N LEU A 14 -39.53 51.46 16.64
CA LEU A 14 -40.45 51.45 15.49
C LEU A 14 -39.93 51.89 14.10
N SER A 15 -39.68 50.84 13.30
CA SER A 15 -40.36 50.54 12.03
C SER A 15 -40.38 51.58 10.90
N LEU A 16 -39.90 51.16 9.72
CA LEU A 16 -40.63 51.40 8.48
C LEU A 16 -40.41 50.23 7.50
N LEU A 17 -41.50 49.52 7.22
CA LEU A 17 -41.67 48.68 6.03
C LEU A 17 -41.71 49.59 4.80
N LEU A 18 -41.00 49.22 3.73
CA LEU A 18 -41.42 49.57 2.38
C LEU A 18 -41.13 48.43 1.39
N LEU A 19 -42.18 48.12 0.65
CA LEU A 19 -42.36 46.98 -0.24
C LEU A 19 -41.57 47.07 -1.54
N CYS A 20 -41.16 45.88 -2.00
CA CYS A 20 -41.21 45.36 -3.39
C CYS A 20 -40.64 46.20 -4.55
N THR A 21 -39.60 45.66 -5.18
CA THR A 21 -39.63 45.29 -6.60
C THR A 21 -38.81 44.01 -6.83
N ALA A 22 -39.45 43.01 -7.41
CA ALA A 22 -38.78 41.86 -8.00
C ALA A 22 -38.34 42.26 -9.41
N ASP A 23 -37.07 42.02 -9.75
CA ASP A 23 -36.66 41.90 -11.14
C ASP A 23 -35.60 40.80 -11.26
N THR A 24 -36.01 39.73 -11.95
CA THR A 24 -35.22 38.55 -12.25
C THR A 24 -34.21 38.86 -13.34
N LYS A 25 -32.91 38.86 -13.01
CA LYS A 25 -31.84 38.65 -13.99
C LYS A 25 -30.80 37.70 -13.43
N GLY A 26 -30.66 36.56 -14.10
CA GLY A 26 -29.71 35.51 -13.77
C GLY A 26 -28.28 36.04 -13.65
N LEU A 27 -27.67 35.79 -12.51
CA LEU A 27 -26.23 35.87 -12.30
C LEU A 27 -25.61 34.51 -12.70
N PHE A 28 -25.54 34.26 -14.01
CA PHE A 28 -24.42 33.49 -14.54
C PHE A 28 -23.19 34.39 -14.44
N SER A 29 -22.47 34.28 -13.32
CA SER A 29 -21.11 34.81 -13.23
C SER A 29 -20.16 33.66 -13.55
N PRO A 30 -19.40 33.71 -14.66
CA PRO A 30 -18.45 32.67 -15.03
C PRO A 30 -17.23 32.79 -14.14
N MET A 31 -17.22 32.08 -13.01
CA MET A 31 -16.01 31.91 -12.20
C MET A 31 -15.04 30.93 -12.86
N ARG A 32 -14.33 31.48 -13.85
CA ARG A 32 -12.91 31.26 -14.10
C ARG A 32 -12.15 31.32 -12.75
N LYS A 33 -11.19 30.41 -12.59
CA LYS A 33 -10.33 30.14 -11.41
C LYS A 33 -10.96 29.33 -10.26
N ARG A 34 -10.79 28.01 -10.37
CA ARG A 34 -10.17 27.21 -9.31
C ARG A 34 -8.93 26.52 -9.89
N MET A 35 -7.91 27.32 -10.18
CA MET A 35 -6.50 26.89 -10.13
C MET A 35 -5.96 27.50 -8.84
N ASP A 36 -6.28 26.86 -7.72
CA ASP A 36 -5.52 26.93 -6.47
C ASP A 36 -6.14 25.93 -5.48
N GLY A 37 -5.31 25.02 -4.96
CA GLY A 37 -5.69 23.86 -4.13
C GLY A 37 -6.03 22.66 -5.01
N SER A 38 -5.34 21.53 -4.94
CA SER A 38 -5.24 20.76 -3.71
C SER A 38 -4.27 19.57 -3.85
N GLN A 39 -3.02 19.73 -3.40
CA GLN A 39 -2.19 18.58 -3.04
C GLN A 39 -2.84 17.73 -1.91
N ARG A 40 -3.86 18.27 -1.24
CA ARG A 40 -4.68 17.61 -0.20
C ARG A 40 -5.90 16.83 -0.72
N ASP A 41 -6.40 17.03 -1.95
CA ASP A 41 -7.61 16.31 -2.40
C ASP A 41 -7.31 14.90 -2.93
N ASP A 42 -6.05 14.59 -3.20
CA ASP A 42 -5.61 13.25 -3.61
C ASP A 42 -5.28 12.34 -2.42
N GLN A 43 -5.46 12.82 -1.18
CA GLN A 43 -5.11 12.07 0.03
C GLN A 43 -6.34 11.36 0.62
N LEU A 44 -6.23 10.06 0.85
CA LEU A 44 -7.25 9.23 1.49
C LEU A 44 -6.69 8.54 2.73
N PHE A 45 -7.39 8.68 3.84
CA PHE A 45 -7.16 7.90 5.05
C PHE A 45 -8.08 6.69 5.09
N PHE A 46 -7.76 5.72 5.94
CA PHE A 46 -8.53 4.47 6.06
C PHE A 46 -10.04 4.71 6.26
N ASP A 47 -10.41 5.61 7.18
CA ASP A 47 -11.82 5.90 7.48
C ASP A 47 -12.57 6.53 6.29
N ASN A 48 -11.85 7.23 5.41
CA ASN A 48 -12.42 7.84 4.21
C ASN A 48 -12.66 6.81 3.10
N LEU A 49 -12.05 5.62 3.18
CA LEU A 49 -12.26 4.59 2.17
C LEU A 49 -13.69 4.07 2.19
N HIS A 50 -14.43 4.29 3.28
CA HIS A 50 -15.79 3.83 3.51
C HIS A 50 -16.90 4.53 2.69
N THR A 51 -16.56 5.55 1.89
CA THR A 51 -17.55 6.42 1.25
C THR A 51 -17.51 6.37 -0.28
N GLY A 52 -18.16 5.39 -0.91
CA GLY A 52 -18.57 5.43 -2.34
C GLY A 52 -17.56 6.04 -3.34
N PHE A 53 -16.26 5.84 -3.11
CA PHE A 53 -15.18 6.51 -3.84
C PHE A 53 -14.94 5.83 -5.19
N PHE A 54 -14.93 4.50 -5.16
CA PHE A 54 -15.01 3.65 -6.32
C PHE A 54 -16.48 3.64 -6.72
N ARG A 55 -16.81 3.96 -7.98
CA ARG A 55 -18.19 4.04 -8.49
C ARG A 55 -18.41 3.29 -9.80
N HIS A 56 -17.33 2.77 -10.38
CA HIS A 56 -17.37 2.06 -11.64
C HIS A 56 -16.91 0.62 -11.45
N VAL A 57 -17.49 -0.27 -12.27
CA VAL A 57 -17.01 -1.64 -12.39
C VAL A 57 -15.70 -1.60 -13.17
N PRO A 58 -14.58 -2.12 -12.61
CA PRO A 58 -13.31 -2.15 -13.32
C PRO A 58 -13.38 -3.17 -14.46
N PHE A 59 -12.61 -2.93 -15.52
CA PHE A 59 -12.30 -3.92 -16.55
C PHE A 59 -10.84 -4.36 -16.38
N PRO A 60 -10.56 -5.26 -15.41
CA PRO A 60 -9.19 -5.55 -15.00
C PRO A 60 -8.36 -6.14 -16.13
N GLN A 61 -7.28 -5.44 -16.45
CA GLN A 61 -6.19 -5.92 -17.29
C GLN A 61 -4.93 -5.87 -16.45
N ALA A 62 -4.74 -6.89 -15.61
CA ALA A 62 -3.59 -6.92 -14.71
C ALA A 62 -2.29 -6.84 -15.54
N PRO A 63 -1.35 -5.94 -15.19
CA PRO A 63 -0.06 -5.86 -15.85
C PRO A 63 0.68 -7.20 -15.82
N SER A 64 1.64 -7.40 -16.72
CA SER A 64 2.51 -8.57 -16.63
C SER A 64 3.29 -8.54 -15.31
N GLU A 65 3.77 -9.67 -14.83
CA GLU A 65 4.56 -9.69 -13.58
C GLU A 65 5.80 -8.79 -13.66
N LEU A 66 6.43 -8.69 -14.86
CA LEU A 66 7.53 -7.76 -15.11
C LEU A 66 7.08 -6.30 -14.95
N ASP A 67 5.95 -5.92 -15.56
CA ASP A 67 5.41 -4.55 -15.42
C ASP A 67 5.02 -4.26 -13.96
N LYS A 68 4.50 -5.25 -13.21
CA LYS A 68 4.21 -5.08 -11.78
C LYS A 68 5.46 -4.79 -10.97
N GLU A 69 6.57 -5.46 -11.27
CA GLU A 69 7.84 -5.21 -10.58
C GLU A 69 8.32 -3.76 -10.77
N ASP A 70 8.08 -3.19 -11.95
CA ASP A 70 8.50 -1.82 -12.30
C ASP A 70 7.51 -0.75 -11.80
N MET A 71 6.20 -0.99 -11.93
CA MET A 71 5.15 -0.05 -11.53
C MET A 71 4.88 -0.05 -10.02
N TYR A 72 5.08 -1.21 -9.37
CA TYR A 72 4.72 -1.45 -7.98
C TYR A 72 5.87 -2.12 -7.19
N PRO A 73 7.11 -1.57 -7.23
CA PRO A 73 8.30 -2.26 -6.70
C PRO A 73 8.24 -2.54 -5.20
N ASP A 74 7.66 -1.62 -4.43
CA ASP A 74 7.51 -1.68 -2.97
C ASP A 74 6.11 -2.16 -2.53
N THR A 75 5.33 -2.73 -3.45
CA THR A 75 3.95 -3.14 -3.14
C THR A 75 3.88 -4.62 -2.83
N TYR A 76 3.15 -4.94 -1.77
CA TYR A 76 2.90 -6.31 -1.35
C TYR A 76 1.65 -6.85 -2.02
N PHE A 77 1.59 -8.16 -2.24
CA PHE A 77 0.46 -8.80 -2.89
C PHE A 77 -0.11 -9.93 -2.03
N PHE A 78 -1.42 -9.90 -1.82
CA PHE A 78 -2.19 -10.98 -1.22
C PHE A 78 -3.19 -11.50 -2.25
N ASN A 79 -3.21 -12.81 -2.48
CA ASN A 79 -4.07 -13.44 -3.50
C ASN A 79 -3.97 -12.82 -4.91
N LYS A 80 -2.79 -12.28 -5.27
CA LYS A 80 -2.50 -11.53 -6.52
C LYS A 80 -3.08 -10.12 -6.60
N GLN A 81 -3.61 -9.58 -5.50
CA GLN A 81 -4.06 -8.19 -5.39
C GLN A 81 -3.10 -7.36 -4.54
N PRO A 82 -2.86 -6.08 -4.89
CA PRO A 82 -1.95 -5.23 -4.13
C PRO A 82 -2.53 -4.83 -2.78
N ILE A 83 -1.66 -4.68 -1.79
CA ILE A 83 -1.96 -4.13 -0.47
C ILE A 83 -1.37 -2.73 -0.38
N PHE A 84 -2.21 -1.77 0.03
CA PHE A 84 -1.81 -0.41 0.35
C PHE A 84 -1.83 -0.19 1.86
N PHE A 85 -0.76 0.40 2.39
CA PHE A 85 -0.65 0.72 3.81
C PHE A 85 -0.91 2.20 4.05
N THR A 86 -1.62 2.52 5.13
CA THR A 86 -1.91 3.90 5.54
C THR A 86 -1.91 4.02 7.06
N ASP A 87 -1.71 5.23 7.56
CA ASP A 87 -1.90 5.60 8.97
C ASP A 87 -2.28 7.08 9.06
N SER A 88 -2.23 7.66 10.27
CA SER A 88 -2.52 9.07 10.51
C SER A 88 -1.58 10.04 9.80
N ASP A 89 -0.35 9.61 9.49
CA ASP A 89 0.71 10.44 8.93
C ASP A 89 0.97 10.14 7.45
N THR A 90 0.53 8.97 6.98
CA THR A 90 0.79 8.41 5.66
C THR A 90 -0.53 8.16 4.93
N PRO A 91 -1.13 9.20 4.33
CA PRO A 91 -2.33 9.04 3.53
C PRO A 91 -2.04 8.32 2.21
N LEU A 92 -3.05 7.63 1.69
CA LEU A 92 -3.02 7.00 0.37
C LEU A 92 -3.24 8.03 -0.73
N SER A 93 -2.58 7.85 -1.87
CA SER A 93 -2.97 8.55 -3.11
C SER A 93 -4.24 7.92 -3.68
N ARG A 94 -5.28 8.75 -3.85
CA ARG A 94 -6.54 8.35 -4.49
C ARG A 94 -6.29 7.89 -5.93
N ASN A 95 -5.51 8.63 -6.70
CA ASN A 95 -5.17 8.28 -8.07
C ASN A 95 -4.50 6.91 -8.17
N LYS A 96 -3.47 6.65 -7.35
CA LYS A 96 -2.77 5.35 -7.34
C LYS A 96 -3.70 4.20 -6.96
N LEU A 97 -4.62 4.44 -6.03
CA LEU A 97 -5.58 3.43 -5.60
C LEU A 97 -6.64 3.13 -6.68
N HIS A 98 -7.13 4.15 -7.40
CA HIS A 98 -8.01 3.96 -8.56
C HIS A 98 -7.32 3.25 -9.72
N GLU A 99 -6.08 3.63 -10.02
CA GLU A 99 -5.26 2.99 -11.04
C GLU A 99 -5.07 1.50 -10.72
N ALA A 100 -4.65 1.17 -9.50
CA ALA A 100 -4.52 -0.22 -9.08
C ALA A 100 -5.87 -0.96 -9.09
N PHE A 101 -6.95 -0.33 -8.65
CA PHE A 101 -8.28 -0.93 -8.73
C PHE A 101 -8.70 -1.23 -10.18
N ASN A 102 -8.34 -0.36 -11.14
CA ASN A 102 -8.60 -0.59 -12.56
C ASN A 102 -7.78 -1.74 -13.13
N TYR A 103 -6.51 -1.87 -12.74
CA TYR A 103 -5.64 -2.94 -13.21
C TYR A 103 -5.99 -4.30 -12.61
N PHE A 104 -6.15 -4.35 -11.29
CA PHE A 104 -6.29 -5.59 -10.54
C PHE A 104 -7.74 -6.00 -10.28
N GLY A 105 -8.69 -5.07 -10.48
CA GLY A 105 -10.13 -5.27 -10.23
C GLY A 105 -10.49 -5.30 -8.75
N LYS A 106 -9.50 -5.43 -7.87
CA LYS A 106 -9.62 -5.56 -6.43
C LYS A 106 -8.32 -5.12 -5.78
N VAL A 107 -8.41 -4.39 -4.67
CA VAL A 107 -7.24 -3.95 -3.91
C VAL A 107 -7.49 -4.09 -2.41
N HIS A 108 -6.42 -4.28 -1.64
CA HIS A 108 -6.47 -4.35 -0.19
C HIS A 108 -5.90 -3.07 0.41
N VAL A 109 -6.43 -2.68 1.55
CA VAL A 109 -5.90 -1.58 2.35
C VAL A 109 -5.75 -2.03 3.80
N ALA A 110 -4.65 -1.65 4.42
CA ALA A 110 -4.40 -1.87 5.84
C ALA A 110 -4.03 -0.56 6.54
N ASP A 111 -4.72 -0.26 7.63
CA ASP A 111 -4.36 0.79 8.57
C ASP A 111 -3.36 0.24 9.57
N ILE A 112 -2.10 0.64 9.45
CA ILE A 112 -1.02 0.12 10.31
C ILE A 112 -1.09 0.68 11.74
N GLY A 113 -1.79 1.80 11.96
CA GLY A 113 -1.97 2.39 13.28
C GLY A 113 -3.02 1.64 14.11
N THR A 114 -4.10 1.18 13.46
CA THR A 114 -5.21 0.48 14.14
C THR A 114 -5.24 -1.03 13.91
N GLY A 115 -4.47 -1.54 12.94
CA GLY A 115 -4.49 -2.94 12.52
C GLY A 115 -5.73 -3.34 11.73
N ARG A 116 -6.59 -2.38 11.36
CA ARG A 116 -7.77 -2.63 10.54
C ARG A 116 -7.36 -2.93 9.10
N VAL A 117 -8.06 -3.86 8.47
CA VAL A 117 -7.86 -4.20 7.06
C VAL A 117 -9.17 -4.14 6.30
N LEU A 118 -9.06 -3.87 5.01
CA LEU A 118 -10.17 -3.61 4.13
C LEU A 118 -9.90 -4.16 2.75
N THR A 119 -10.93 -4.64 2.09
CA THR A 119 -10.87 -5.04 0.69
C THR A 119 -11.86 -4.21 -0.12
N ILE A 120 -11.35 -3.58 -1.17
CA ILE A 120 -12.11 -2.80 -2.13
C ILE A 120 -12.30 -3.68 -3.38
N ALA A 121 -13.55 -3.99 -3.70
CA ALA A 121 -13.95 -4.86 -4.80
C ALA A 121 -15.23 -4.30 -5.46
N PRO A 122 -15.50 -4.63 -6.74
CA PRO A 122 -16.76 -4.25 -7.37
C PRO A 122 -17.93 -4.92 -6.67
N ASP A 123 -18.99 -4.14 -6.43
CA ASP A 123 -20.26 -4.68 -6.02
C ASP A 123 -20.93 -5.36 -7.21
N THR A 124 -21.35 -6.59 -6.97
CA THR A 124 -22.04 -7.45 -7.94
C THR A 124 -23.55 -7.47 -7.70
N ARG A 125 -24.06 -6.75 -6.68
CA ARG A 125 -25.45 -6.81 -6.21
C ARG A 125 -26.27 -5.53 -6.41
N GLY A 126 -25.72 -4.42 -6.92
CA GLY A 126 -26.47 -3.17 -7.14
C GLY A 126 -25.68 -2.04 -7.83
N ALA A 127 -26.37 -0.93 -8.14
CA ALA A 127 -25.82 0.29 -8.75
C ALA A 127 -25.09 1.23 -7.75
N GLU A 128 -25.26 0.97 -6.47
CA GLU A 128 -24.50 1.59 -5.39
C GLU A 128 -23.59 0.52 -4.81
N LEU A 129 -22.28 0.73 -4.87
CA LEU A 129 -21.33 -0.29 -4.48
C LEU A 129 -21.46 -0.60 -2.98
N GLY A 130 -21.93 -1.81 -2.68
CA GLY A 130 -21.94 -2.44 -1.37
C GLY A 130 -20.54 -2.57 -0.74
N PRO A 131 -20.49 -2.85 0.57
CA PRO A 131 -19.34 -2.59 1.42
C PRO A 131 -18.13 -3.49 1.14
N TYR A 132 -16.94 -2.91 1.26
CA TYR A 132 -15.89 -3.35 2.19
C TYR A 132 -15.92 -4.84 2.55
N GLY A 133 -15.28 -5.65 1.72
CA GLY A 133 -15.05 -7.05 2.02
C GLY A 133 -13.93 -7.22 3.06
N TYR A 134 -13.99 -8.33 3.80
CA TYR A 134 -12.85 -8.84 4.54
C TYR A 134 -12.42 -10.14 3.88
N ASP A 135 -11.25 -10.14 3.26
CA ASP A 135 -10.66 -11.37 2.77
C ASP A 135 -10.07 -12.15 3.96
N ALA A 136 -10.50 -13.41 4.09
CA ALA A 136 -10.01 -14.28 5.15
C ALA A 136 -8.48 -14.41 5.11
N GLY A 137 -7.83 -14.15 6.24
CA GLY A 137 -6.37 -14.24 6.39
C GLY A 137 -5.59 -12.97 6.00
N LEU A 138 -6.25 -11.93 5.46
CA LEU A 138 -5.58 -10.67 5.11
C LEU A 138 -4.95 -10.00 6.34
N ASP A 139 -5.64 -9.95 7.47
CA ASP A 139 -5.13 -9.40 8.73
C ASP A 139 -3.87 -10.13 9.20
N LYS A 140 -3.89 -11.46 9.13
CA LYS A 140 -2.79 -12.33 9.53
C LYS A 140 -1.61 -12.09 8.59
N PHE A 141 -1.85 -12.05 7.28
CA PHE A 141 -0.81 -11.76 6.29
C PHE A 141 -0.20 -10.36 6.45
N VAL A 142 -1.02 -9.34 6.72
CA VAL A 142 -0.54 -7.98 7.01
C VAL A 142 0.35 -7.97 8.25
N ARG A 143 -0.05 -8.62 9.35
CA ARG A 143 0.80 -8.73 10.55
C ARG A 143 2.13 -9.41 10.23
N HIS A 144 2.11 -10.44 9.37
CA HIS A 144 3.32 -11.12 8.92
C HIS A 144 4.29 -10.18 8.21
N ILE A 145 3.81 -9.44 7.21
CA ILE A 145 4.62 -8.48 6.45
C ILE A 145 5.25 -7.48 7.42
N ARG A 146 4.48 -6.94 8.37
CA ARG A 146 5.00 -5.96 9.34
C ARG A 146 6.08 -6.54 10.25
N ALA A 147 5.91 -7.77 10.73
CA ALA A 147 6.95 -8.46 11.49
C ALA A 147 8.20 -8.68 10.62
N PHE A 148 8.02 -9.12 9.38
CA PHE A 148 9.09 -9.39 8.43
C PHE A 148 9.88 -8.11 8.08
N GLU A 149 9.19 -7.00 7.79
CA GLU A 149 9.78 -5.66 7.59
C GLU A 149 10.58 -5.19 8.80
N ARG A 150 10.02 -5.40 10.01
CA ARG A 150 10.70 -5.02 11.26
C ARG A 150 12.03 -5.75 11.40
N ILE A 151 12.05 -7.05 11.12
CA ILE A 151 13.19 -7.95 11.36
C ILE A 151 14.23 -7.88 10.25
N TYR A 152 13.80 -7.97 8.99
CA TYR A 152 14.69 -8.08 7.82
C TYR A 152 14.72 -6.83 6.93
N GLY A 153 13.84 -5.87 7.17
CA GLY A 153 13.79 -4.61 6.41
C GLY A 153 12.75 -4.62 5.28
N PRO A 154 12.31 -3.42 4.85
CA PRO A 154 11.22 -3.26 3.89
C PRO A 154 11.55 -3.84 2.51
N ALA A 155 12.79 -3.68 2.05
CA ALA A 155 13.18 -4.21 0.75
C ALA A 155 13.13 -5.74 0.69
N VAL A 156 13.55 -6.43 1.76
CA VAL A 156 13.48 -7.89 1.81
C VAL A 156 12.03 -8.35 1.86
N ALA A 157 11.18 -7.67 2.63
CA ALA A 157 9.75 -7.96 2.68
C ALA A 157 9.09 -7.78 1.30
N ALA A 158 9.39 -6.68 0.60
CA ALA A 158 8.81 -6.37 -0.72
C ALA A 158 9.28 -7.34 -1.81
N VAL A 159 10.43 -7.97 -1.65
CA VAL A 159 10.88 -9.06 -2.54
C VAL A 159 10.21 -10.38 -2.18
N ALA A 160 10.07 -10.69 -0.88
CA ALA A 160 9.47 -11.95 -0.42
C ALA A 160 7.95 -12.01 -0.64
N HIS A 161 7.25 -10.88 -0.53
CA HIS A 161 5.79 -10.80 -0.54
C HIS A 161 5.23 -9.84 -1.62
N GLY A 162 6.07 -9.42 -2.57
CA GLY A 162 5.70 -8.52 -3.66
C GLY A 162 5.19 -9.24 -4.90
N SER A 163 5.34 -8.58 -6.06
CA SER A 163 5.03 -9.20 -7.35
C SER A 163 5.93 -10.42 -7.62
N LYS A 164 5.41 -11.39 -8.38
CA LYS A 164 6.17 -12.60 -8.67
C LYS A 164 7.39 -12.20 -9.50
N ILE A 165 8.57 -12.60 -9.04
CA ILE A 165 9.79 -12.27 -9.76
C ILE A 165 9.90 -13.16 -10.99
N THR A 166 9.81 -12.56 -12.16
CA THR A 166 9.99 -13.29 -13.42
C THR A 166 11.47 -13.44 -13.73
N ARG A 167 11.89 -14.67 -14.03
CA ARG A 167 13.23 -14.96 -14.55
C ARG A 167 13.28 -14.62 -16.04
N SER A 168 14.18 -13.74 -16.46
CA SER A 168 14.52 -13.57 -17.87
C SER A 168 15.66 -14.51 -18.27
N PRO A 169 15.67 -15.08 -19.48
CA PRO A 169 16.85 -15.77 -20.02
C PRO A 169 18.12 -14.91 -20.04
N THR A 170 17.99 -13.57 -20.06
CA THR A 170 19.11 -12.62 -20.00
C THR A 170 19.69 -12.45 -18.59
N ASP A 171 19.03 -12.94 -17.55
CA ASP A 171 19.51 -12.89 -16.17
C ASP A 171 20.66 -13.88 -15.91
N ARG A 172 21.09 -14.61 -16.94
CA ARG A 172 22.20 -15.56 -16.89
C ARG A 172 23.55 -14.85 -16.95
N ARG A 173 24.44 -15.19 -16.02
CA ARG A 173 25.86 -14.81 -16.06
C ARG A 173 26.70 -15.72 -16.98
N SER A 174 26.15 -16.84 -17.45
CA SER A 174 26.86 -17.94 -18.15
C SER A 174 26.16 -18.29 -19.47
N TRP A 175 26.94 -18.63 -20.51
CA TRP A 175 26.47 -19.14 -21.81
C TRP A 175 25.81 -20.53 -21.76
N SER A 176 25.66 -21.16 -20.58
CA SER A 176 24.97 -22.45 -20.48
C SER A 176 23.46 -22.31 -20.74
N SER A 177 22.94 -23.18 -21.58
CA SER A 177 21.53 -23.21 -22.00
C SER A 177 20.58 -23.77 -20.92
N THR A 178 21.12 -24.52 -19.95
CA THR A 178 20.38 -25.18 -18.87
C THR A 178 20.42 -24.41 -17.55
N TYR A 179 19.25 -24.28 -16.90
CA TYR A 179 19.05 -23.75 -15.55
C TYR A 179 18.94 -24.91 -14.53
N ASP A 180 19.77 -25.94 -14.65
CA ASP A 180 19.49 -27.24 -14.02
C ASP A 180 19.69 -27.33 -12.51
N ASP A 181 20.11 -26.26 -11.82
CA ASP A 181 20.35 -26.35 -10.37
C ASP A 181 19.69 -25.19 -9.62
N ALA A 182 18.54 -25.47 -9.00
CA ALA A 182 18.09 -24.76 -7.82
C ALA A 182 19.21 -24.86 -6.76
N VAL A 183 19.61 -23.74 -6.18
CA VAL A 183 20.71 -23.75 -5.20
C VAL A 183 20.25 -24.54 -3.97
N PRO A 184 20.92 -25.64 -3.57
CA PRO A 184 20.49 -26.46 -2.45
C PRO A 184 20.45 -25.67 -1.15
N TRP A 185 19.47 -25.94 -0.28
CA TRP A 185 19.31 -25.23 0.99
C TRP A 185 20.55 -25.32 1.88
N GLU A 186 21.27 -26.43 1.85
CA GLU A 186 22.53 -26.64 2.58
C GLU A 186 23.62 -25.64 2.14
N THR A 187 23.67 -25.31 0.85
CA THR A 187 24.60 -24.32 0.31
C THR A 187 24.22 -22.93 0.82
N ILE A 188 22.93 -22.61 0.79
CA ILE A 188 22.38 -21.32 1.23
C ILE A 188 22.54 -21.14 2.75
N LYS A 189 22.30 -22.20 3.53
CA LYS A 189 22.47 -22.23 4.98
C LYS A 189 23.89 -21.85 5.39
N ASN A 190 24.90 -22.33 4.65
CA ASN A 190 26.31 -22.04 4.92
C ASN A 190 26.80 -20.73 4.28
N ALA A 191 26.01 -20.13 3.38
CA ALA A 191 26.36 -18.85 2.77
C ALA A 191 26.35 -17.72 3.80
N ARG A 192 27.27 -16.76 3.61
CA ARG A 192 27.32 -15.53 4.41
C ARG A 192 26.08 -14.69 4.10
N ALA A 193 25.35 -14.31 5.15
CA ALA A 193 24.25 -13.38 5.01
C ALA A 193 24.77 -11.97 4.66
N LEU A 194 24.06 -11.28 3.78
CA LEU A 194 24.19 -9.85 3.61
C LEU A 194 23.85 -9.16 4.92
N ALA A 195 24.62 -8.13 5.26
CA ALA A 195 24.26 -7.26 6.37
C ALA A 195 22.89 -6.64 6.08
N ASN A 196 22.10 -6.43 7.14
CA ASN A 196 20.89 -5.64 7.01
C ASN A 196 21.30 -4.21 6.66
N ASP A 197 20.99 -3.78 5.44
CA ASP A 197 21.33 -2.46 4.92
C ASP A 197 20.03 -1.68 4.70
N PRO A 198 19.80 -0.55 5.40
CA PRO A 198 18.59 0.25 5.25
C PRO A 198 18.48 0.92 3.86
N ASP A 199 19.60 1.09 3.14
CA ASP A 199 19.62 1.72 1.81
C ASP A 199 19.41 0.71 0.68
N LEU A 200 19.33 -0.59 1.02
CA LEU A 200 19.07 -1.65 0.06
C LEU A 200 17.67 -1.53 -0.51
N THR A 201 17.55 -1.45 -1.84
CA THR A 201 16.25 -1.36 -2.51
C THR A 201 15.72 -2.73 -2.94
N PRO A 202 14.39 -2.92 -3.11
CA PRO A 202 13.86 -4.17 -3.63
C PRO A 202 14.44 -4.53 -5.01
N GLN A 203 14.66 -3.53 -5.87
CA GLN A 203 15.21 -3.74 -7.20
C GLN A 203 16.63 -4.31 -7.16
N GLN A 204 17.49 -3.80 -6.27
CA GLN A 204 18.84 -4.35 -6.05
C GLN A 204 18.79 -5.80 -5.57
N LEU A 205 17.87 -6.12 -4.65
CA LEU A 205 17.66 -7.48 -4.16
C LEU A 205 17.13 -8.42 -5.27
N ARG A 206 16.16 -7.99 -6.07
CA ARG A 206 15.64 -8.77 -7.21
C ARG A 206 16.73 -9.01 -8.25
N GLN A 207 17.51 -7.99 -8.59
CA GLN A 207 18.65 -8.12 -9.51
C GLN A 207 19.68 -9.13 -8.96
N ARG A 208 19.98 -9.06 -7.67
CA ARG A 208 20.90 -10.00 -7.04
C ARG A 208 20.34 -11.41 -7.04
N LEU A 209 19.07 -11.59 -6.71
CA LEU A 209 18.40 -12.89 -6.73
C LEU A 209 18.40 -13.49 -8.15
N ARG A 210 18.21 -12.67 -9.18
CA ARG A 210 18.32 -13.06 -10.59
C ARG A 210 19.74 -13.53 -10.96
N GLN A 211 20.76 -12.80 -10.51
CA GLN A 211 22.17 -13.07 -10.81
C GLN A 211 22.75 -14.26 -10.02
N ASP A 212 22.50 -14.28 -8.71
CA ASP A 212 23.09 -15.22 -7.74
C ASP A 212 22.17 -16.42 -7.46
N LYS A 213 20.94 -16.43 -8.01
CA LYS A 213 19.86 -17.43 -7.82
C LYS A 213 19.27 -17.54 -6.41
N PHE A 214 19.98 -17.05 -5.42
CA PHE A 214 19.53 -16.93 -4.05
C PHE A 214 20.06 -15.63 -3.43
N VAL A 215 19.42 -15.18 -2.37
CA VAL A 215 19.93 -14.13 -1.50
C VAL A 215 19.67 -14.54 -0.06
N LYS A 216 20.63 -14.26 0.83
CA LYS A 216 20.47 -14.46 2.26
C LYS A 216 20.73 -13.15 2.97
N VAL A 217 19.79 -12.70 3.78
CA VAL A 217 19.86 -11.40 4.47
C VAL A 217 19.74 -11.63 5.97
N GLY A 218 20.64 -11.01 6.74
CA GLY A 218 20.60 -11.05 8.19
C GLY A 218 19.49 -10.19 8.77
N SER A 219 18.96 -10.58 9.92
CA SER A 219 18.11 -9.70 10.72
C SER A 219 18.89 -8.51 11.28
N LYS A 220 18.19 -7.43 11.63
CA LYS A 220 18.79 -6.22 12.20
C LYS A 220 19.61 -6.46 13.48
N ASP A 221 19.19 -7.44 14.29
CA ASP A 221 19.87 -7.83 15.53
C ASP A 221 20.97 -8.89 15.32
N GLY A 222 21.12 -9.41 14.09
CA GLY A 222 22.08 -10.47 13.75
C GLY A 222 21.76 -11.85 14.32
N LEU A 223 20.59 -12.05 14.94
CA LEU A 223 20.23 -13.32 15.59
C LEU A 223 19.59 -14.34 14.63
N SER A 224 19.14 -13.89 13.46
CA SER A 224 18.53 -14.72 12.42
C SER A 224 18.92 -14.24 11.03
N SER A 225 18.55 -15.03 10.02
CA SER A 225 18.67 -14.63 8.63
C SER A 225 17.54 -15.26 7.82
N VAL A 226 17.04 -14.54 6.82
CA VAL A 226 16.13 -15.11 5.84
C VAL A 226 16.87 -15.36 4.54
N SER A 227 16.57 -16.48 3.91
CA SER A 227 17.04 -16.82 2.58
C SER A 227 15.88 -16.85 1.62
N LEU A 228 16.05 -16.24 0.45
CA LEU A 228 15.14 -16.34 -0.67
C LEU A 228 15.89 -17.02 -1.81
N ARG A 229 15.27 -17.99 -2.45
CA ARG A 229 15.82 -18.68 -3.63
C ARG A 229 14.73 -18.93 -4.62
N PHE A 230 15.11 -19.14 -5.87
CA PHE A 230 14.18 -19.71 -6.83
C PHE A 230 14.31 -21.24 -6.86
N ASP A 231 13.19 -21.95 -6.90
CA ASP A 231 13.16 -23.40 -7.11
C ASP A 231 13.39 -23.79 -8.58
N GLU A 232 13.20 -25.08 -8.87
CA GLU A 232 13.32 -25.67 -10.21
C GLU A 232 12.27 -25.14 -11.18
N ASP A 233 11.06 -24.84 -10.68
CA ASP A 233 9.95 -24.26 -11.43
C ASP A 233 10.08 -22.73 -11.59
N GLY A 234 11.10 -22.12 -10.98
CA GLY A 234 11.31 -20.68 -10.97
C GLY A 234 10.35 -19.92 -10.06
N LEU A 235 9.74 -20.60 -9.09
CA LEU A 235 8.98 -19.99 -7.99
C LEU A 235 9.94 -19.52 -6.90
N LEU A 236 9.60 -18.41 -6.26
CA LEU A 236 10.35 -17.89 -5.13
C LEU A 236 10.01 -18.70 -3.89
N GLU A 237 10.99 -19.31 -3.27
CA GLU A 237 10.89 -19.93 -1.94
C GLU A 237 11.69 -19.11 -0.94
N GLY A 238 11.34 -19.21 0.33
CA GLY A 238 12.18 -18.69 1.39
C GLY A 238 12.16 -19.51 2.67
N GLU A 239 13.26 -19.40 3.41
CA GLU A 239 13.48 -20.11 4.65
C GLU A 239 14.18 -19.19 5.66
N ILE A 240 13.79 -19.30 6.93
CA ILE A 240 14.36 -18.54 8.04
C ILE A 240 15.34 -19.43 8.81
N TRP A 241 16.50 -18.89 9.13
CA TRP A 241 17.56 -19.55 9.86
C TRP A 241 17.88 -18.81 11.16
N GLY A 242 18.28 -19.57 12.19
CA GLY A 242 18.72 -19.00 13.47
C GLY A 242 17.58 -18.89 14.48
N ARG A 243 17.60 -17.84 15.31
CA ARG A 243 16.57 -17.63 16.33
C ARG A 243 15.29 -17.11 15.69
N TYR A 244 14.22 -17.91 15.75
CA TYR A 244 12.91 -17.49 15.28
C TYR A 244 12.34 -16.37 16.16
N ASP A 245 11.86 -15.31 15.52
CA ASP A 245 10.97 -14.35 16.16
C ASP A 245 9.58 -14.99 16.29
N PRO A 246 8.98 -15.01 17.50
CA PRO A 246 7.64 -15.55 17.71
C PRO A 246 6.58 -15.01 16.75
N ASP A 247 6.71 -13.75 16.33
CA ASP A 247 5.77 -13.09 15.42
C ASP A 247 5.79 -13.70 14.00
N LEU A 248 6.82 -14.50 13.67
CA LEU A 248 6.95 -15.21 12.40
C LEU A 248 6.59 -16.71 12.49
N LEU A 249 6.44 -17.27 13.69
CA LEU A 249 6.22 -18.72 13.88
C LEU A 249 4.92 -19.22 13.21
N ASP A 250 3.89 -18.38 13.24
CA ASP A 250 2.58 -18.64 12.63
C ASP A 250 2.59 -18.80 11.10
N PHE A 251 3.76 -18.58 10.46
CA PHE A 251 3.96 -18.55 9.00
C PHE A 251 5.06 -19.51 8.52
N SER A 252 5.78 -20.14 9.45
CA SER A 252 6.91 -21.05 9.17
C SER A 252 6.56 -22.34 8.42
N SER A 253 5.27 -22.58 8.13
CA SER A 253 4.76 -23.75 7.40
C SER A 253 4.19 -23.44 6.00
N ALA A 254 4.15 -22.17 5.60
CA ALA A 254 3.71 -21.78 4.27
C ALA A 254 4.92 -21.62 3.35
N ARG A 255 4.92 -22.30 2.20
CA ARG A 255 5.78 -21.89 1.07
C ARG A 255 5.39 -20.44 0.73
N LEU A 256 6.39 -19.56 0.67
CA LEU A 256 6.23 -18.17 0.26
C LEU A 256 5.76 -18.06 -1.19
#